data_AF-A0A9J5W1H6-F1
#
_entry.id   AF-A0A9J5W1H6-F1
#
_cell.length_a   1.000
_cell.length_b   1.000
_cell.length_c   1.000
_cell.angle_alpha   90.00
_cell.angle_beta   90.00
_cell.angle_gamma   90.00
#
_symmetry.space_group_name_H-M   'P 1'
#
loop_
_entity.id
_entity.type
_entity.pdbx_description
1 polymer ?
#
loop_
_entity_poly.entity_id
_entity_poly.type
_entity_poly.pdbx_seq_one_letter_code
_entity_poly.pdbx_strand_id
1 'polypeptide(L)'
;MILQALVSIDPVRAREDPVIVKNIPYFKAKKALEAEVMKLDPPPRPQNWGELNLPLNASSWSEKDLKDPKKLYEMTVLLNAQREISEKMLDAQWEAKWREEKLNKMLEEKVRPYIQNIDNAVLPQPIVMESERNQDQKIPDAKPISETPWV
;
A
#
# COMPACT_ATOMS: atom_id res chain seq x y z
N MET A 1 -22.22 7.60 8.68
CA MET A 1 -22.50 6.80 7.46
C MET A 1 -21.50 7.03 6.31
N ILE A 2 -20.73 8.13 6.26
CA ILE A 2 -19.93 8.49 5.06
C ILE A 2 -18.74 7.53 4.80
N LEU A 3 -18.05 7.04 5.85
CA LEU A 3 -16.85 6.21 5.70
C LEU A 3 -17.09 4.86 5.00
N GLN A 4 -18.23 4.19 5.26
CA GLN A 4 -18.56 2.93 4.56
C GLN A 4 -18.89 3.15 3.08
N ALA A 5 -19.46 4.30 2.71
CA ALA A 5 -19.74 4.61 1.31
C ALA A 5 -18.45 4.76 0.50
N LEU A 6 -17.42 5.42 1.04
CA LEU A 6 -16.11 5.55 0.37
C LEU A 6 -15.47 4.19 0.07
N VAL A 7 -15.49 3.26 1.04
CA VAL A 7 -14.98 1.89 0.87
C VAL A 7 -15.75 1.11 -0.21
N SER A 8 -17.05 1.40 -0.39
CA SER A 8 -17.89 0.73 -1.39
C SER A 8 -17.81 1.34 -2.79
N ILE A 9 -17.39 2.61 -2.92
CA ILE A 9 -17.30 3.33 -4.21
C ILE A 9 -15.93 3.12 -4.85
N ASP A 10 -14.86 3.25 -4.06
CA ASP A 10 -13.49 2.98 -4.51
C ASP A 10 -12.68 2.35 -3.36
N PRO A 11 -12.64 1.01 -3.27
CA PRO A 11 -11.93 0.31 -2.20
C PRO A 11 -10.41 0.47 -2.28
N VAL A 12 -9.85 0.88 -3.42
CA VAL A 12 -8.41 1.12 -3.57
C VAL A 12 -8.08 2.48 -2.95
N ARG A 13 -8.75 3.54 -3.41
CA ARG A 13 -8.57 4.89 -2.88
C ARG A 13 -8.95 5.00 -1.41
N ALA A 14 -9.97 4.26 -0.96
CA ALA A 14 -10.33 4.19 0.45
C ALA A 14 -9.26 3.52 1.33
N ARG A 15 -8.41 2.63 0.78
CA ARG A 15 -7.26 2.05 1.50
C ARG A 15 -6.05 2.98 1.55
N GLU A 16 -6.05 4.03 0.73
CA GLU A 16 -4.99 5.05 0.70
C GLU A 16 -5.36 6.36 1.43
N ASP A 17 -6.65 6.54 1.75
CA ASP A 17 -7.14 7.71 2.47
C ASP A 17 -6.68 7.70 3.95
N PRO A 18 -5.89 8.70 4.41
CA PRO A 18 -5.42 8.76 5.80
C PRO A 18 -6.56 8.90 6.83
N VAL A 19 -7.77 9.27 6.44
CA VAL A 19 -8.96 9.30 7.32
C VAL A 19 -9.50 7.89 7.58
N ILE A 20 -9.24 6.94 6.66
CA ILE A 20 -9.69 5.55 6.75
C ILE A 20 -8.57 4.63 7.28
N VAL A 21 -7.30 4.98 7.03
CA VAL A 21 -6.14 4.21 7.48
C VAL A 21 -5.86 4.39 8.97
N LYS A 22 -6.00 3.30 9.74
CA LYS A 22 -5.80 3.27 11.20
C LYS A 22 -4.40 3.68 11.69
N ASN A 23 -3.38 3.70 10.83
CA ASN A 23 -2.00 4.07 11.19
C ASN A 23 -1.37 4.94 10.08
N ILE A 24 -1.61 6.26 10.17
CA ILE A 24 -1.12 7.26 9.20
C ILE A 24 0.42 7.29 9.12
N PRO A 25 1.20 7.26 10.23
CA PRO A 25 2.66 7.22 10.15
C PRO A 25 3.20 6.01 9.38
N TYR A 26 2.67 4.81 9.65
CA TYR A 26 3.05 3.58 8.93
C TYR A 26 2.76 3.68 7.43
N PHE A 27 1.58 4.21 7.05
CA PHE A 27 1.22 4.36 5.65
C PHE A 27 2.13 5.35 4.91
N LYS A 28 2.48 6.49 5.55
CA LYS A 28 3.46 7.43 5.00
C LYS A 28 4.83 6.79 4.83
N ALA A 29 5.30 6.02 5.81
CA ALA A 29 6.57 5.29 5.72
C ALA A 29 6.54 4.24 4.59
N LYS A 30 5.44 3.48 4.43
CA LYS A 30 5.27 2.51 3.34
C LYS A 30 5.28 3.21 1.97
N LYS A 31 4.57 4.34 1.80
CA LYS A 31 4.55 5.11 0.54
C LYS A 31 5.92 5.71 0.19
N ALA A 32 6.69 6.18 1.18
CA ALA A 32 8.06 6.62 0.97
C ALA A 32 8.96 5.45 0.51
N LEU A 33 8.77 4.27 1.09
CA LEU A 33 9.50 3.05 0.73
C LEU A 33 9.12 2.51 -0.66
N GLU A 34 7.84 2.56 -1.03
CA GLU A 34 7.35 2.29 -2.41
C GLU A 34 8.08 3.20 -3.42
N ALA A 35 8.20 4.49 -3.11
CA ALA A 35 8.91 5.45 -3.95
C ALA A 35 10.45 5.29 -3.95
N GLU A 36 11.03 4.62 -2.95
CA GLU A 36 12.45 4.23 -2.93
C GLU A 36 12.68 2.99 -3.79
N VAL A 37 11.85 1.96 -3.65
CA VAL A 37 11.91 0.72 -4.45
C VAL A 37 11.67 0.98 -5.93
N MET A 38 10.79 1.92 -6.29
CA MET A 38 10.57 2.33 -7.69
C MET A 38 11.80 2.97 -8.36
N LYS A 39 12.80 3.43 -7.59
CA LYS A 39 14.06 3.98 -8.11
C LYS A 39 15.16 2.92 -8.27
N LEU A 40 14.92 1.70 -7.81
CA LEU A 40 15.87 0.60 -7.94
C LEU A 40 15.67 -0.11 -9.28
N ASP A 41 16.77 -0.32 -9.99
CA ASP A 41 16.77 -1.14 -11.20
C ASP A 41 16.45 -2.60 -10.84
N PRO A 42 15.41 -3.20 -11.45
CA PRO A 42 15.06 -4.59 -11.22
C PRO A 42 16.10 -5.52 -11.87
N PRO A 43 16.43 -6.66 -11.25
CA PRO A 43 17.29 -7.66 -11.87
C PRO A 43 16.61 -8.28 -13.10
N PRO A 44 17.37 -8.77 -14.10
CA PRO A 44 16.80 -9.48 -15.23
C PRO A 44 15.99 -10.71 -14.77
N ARG A 45 14.93 -11.03 -15.50
CA ARG A 45 14.05 -12.17 -15.20
C ARG A 45 14.82 -13.50 -15.34
N PRO A 46 14.69 -14.45 -14.39
CA PRO A 46 15.27 -15.78 -14.54
C PRO A 46 14.65 -16.54 -15.73
N GLN A 47 15.47 -17.30 -16.46
CA GLN A 47 15.06 -17.97 -17.70
C GLN A 47 13.87 -18.93 -17.53
N ASN A 48 13.74 -19.57 -16.37
CA ASN A 48 12.67 -20.49 -16.01
C ASN A 48 11.56 -19.85 -15.16
N TRP A 49 11.46 -18.51 -15.16
CA TRP A 49 10.44 -17.80 -14.39
C TRP A 49 9.19 -17.50 -15.22
N GLY A 50 8.05 -17.96 -14.69
CA GLY A 50 6.72 -17.77 -15.25
C GLY A 50 6.42 -18.70 -16.43
N GLU A 51 5.14 -19.05 -16.57
CA GLU A 51 4.62 -19.79 -17.72
C GLU A 51 3.32 -19.10 -18.17
N LEU A 52 3.22 -18.80 -19.46
CA LEU A 52 2.01 -18.25 -20.08
C LEU A 52 1.31 -19.34 -20.87
N ASN A 53 0.03 -19.55 -20.59
CA ASN A 53 -0.85 -20.32 -21.46
C ASN A 53 -1.19 -19.46 -22.69
N LEU A 54 -0.46 -19.69 -23.79
CA LEU A 54 -0.62 -18.92 -25.02
C LEU A 54 -1.79 -19.43 -25.88
N PRO A 55 -2.64 -18.54 -26.42
CA PRO A 55 -3.82 -18.94 -27.18
C PRO A 55 -3.51 -19.51 -28.57
N LEU A 56 -2.33 -19.21 -29.13
CA LEU A 56 -1.96 -19.59 -30.50
C LEU A 56 -0.68 -20.43 -30.51
N ASN A 57 -0.72 -21.59 -31.17
CA ASN A 57 0.41 -22.52 -31.28
C ASN A 57 0.57 -23.02 -32.72
N ALA A 58 1.77 -23.46 -33.13
CA ALA A 58 2.01 -23.95 -34.49
C ALA A 58 1.03 -25.07 -34.94
N SER A 59 0.52 -25.87 -34.00
CA SER A 59 -0.49 -26.90 -34.22
C SER A 59 -1.92 -26.36 -34.44
N SER A 60 -2.17 -25.06 -34.27
CA SER A 60 -3.46 -24.40 -34.51
C SER A 60 -3.79 -24.21 -35.99
N TRP A 61 -2.80 -24.37 -36.89
CA TRP A 61 -2.99 -24.28 -38.34
C TRP A 61 -3.07 -25.68 -38.95
N SER A 62 -3.93 -25.85 -39.96
CA SER A 62 -4.07 -27.14 -40.64
C SER A 62 -3.06 -27.29 -41.78
N GLU A 63 -2.67 -28.53 -42.11
CA GLU A 63 -1.65 -28.82 -43.12
C GLU A 63 -1.98 -28.25 -44.51
N LYS A 64 -3.27 -28.07 -44.84
CA LYS A 64 -3.72 -27.39 -46.06
C LYS A 64 -3.46 -25.88 -46.04
N ASP A 65 -3.56 -25.23 -44.88
CA ASP A 65 -3.31 -23.79 -44.74
C ASP A 65 -1.81 -23.53 -44.84
N LEU A 66 -0.99 -24.44 -44.31
CA LEU A 66 0.47 -24.43 -44.44
C LEU A 66 0.98 -24.65 -45.87
N LYS A 67 0.12 -24.96 -46.84
CA LYS A 67 0.47 -25.05 -48.28
C LYS A 67 0.28 -23.72 -49.02
N ASP A 68 -0.44 -22.75 -48.43
CA ASP A 68 -0.54 -21.39 -48.96
C ASP A 68 0.61 -20.53 -48.39
N PRO A 69 1.53 -19.99 -49.23
CA PRO A 69 2.63 -19.16 -48.76
C PRO A 69 2.17 -17.89 -48.04
N LYS A 70 0.98 -17.36 -48.34
CA LYS A 70 0.41 -16.22 -47.62
C LYS A 70 0.02 -16.62 -46.19
N LYS A 71 -0.59 -17.77 -46.01
CA LYS A 71 -1.00 -18.30 -44.69
C LYS A 71 0.21 -18.70 -43.83
N LEU A 72 1.26 -19.26 -44.43
CA LEU A 72 2.55 -19.47 -43.76
C LEU A 72 3.15 -18.16 -43.22
N TYR A 73 3.11 -17.10 -44.02
CA TYR A 73 3.60 -15.79 -43.60
C TYR A 73 2.74 -15.20 -42.47
N GLU A 74 1.40 -15.23 -42.60
CA GLU A 74 0.46 -14.81 -41.55
C GLU A 74 0.73 -15.55 -40.23
N MET A 75 0.87 -16.89 -40.26
CA MET A 75 1.24 -17.70 -39.09
C MET A 75 2.53 -17.21 -38.42
N THR A 76 3.59 -17.04 -39.21
CA THR A 76 4.92 -16.66 -38.70
C THR A 76 4.89 -15.29 -38.04
N VAL A 77 4.22 -14.31 -38.65
CA VAL A 77 4.04 -12.97 -38.09
C VAL A 77 3.27 -13.03 -36.77
N LEU A 78 2.14 -13.75 -36.72
CA LEU A 78 1.31 -13.85 -35.51
C LEU A 78 2.02 -14.57 -34.36
N LEU A 79 2.75 -15.67 -34.64
CA LEU A 79 3.53 -16.38 -33.61
C LEU A 79 4.67 -15.53 -33.06
N ASN A 80 5.37 -14.78 -33.91
CA ASN A 80 6.45 -13.90 -33.47
C ASN A 80 5.91 -12.71 -32.66
N ALA A 81 4.81 -12.09 -33.09
CA ALA A 81 4.15 -11.02 -32.34
C ALA A 81 3.64 -11.52 -30.97
N GLN A 82 3.03 -12.70 -30.91
CA GLN A 82 2.62 -13.31 -29.65
C GLN A 82 3.84 -13.56 -28.74
N ARG A 83 4.96 -14.09 -29.27
CA ARG A 83 6.18 -14.32 -28.49
C ARG A 83 6.69 -13.01 -27.88
N GLU A 84 6.84 -11.95 -28.69
CA GLU A 84 7.34 -10.65 -28.23
C GLU A 84 6.46 -10.03 -27.13
N ILE A 85 5.13 -10.11 -27.28
CA ILE A 85 4.18 -9.65 -26.25
C ILE A 85 4.31 -10.49 -24.97
N SER A 86 4.47 -11.80 -25.11
CA SER A 86 4.56 -12.75 -23.98
C SER A 86 5.84 -12.56 -23.17
N GLU A 87 6.96 -12.32 -23.85
CA GLU A 87 8.25 -12.01 -23.23
C GLU A 87 8.16 -10.71 -22.42
N LYS A 88 7.67 -9.62 -23.03
CA LYS A 88 7.45 -8.33 -22.34
C LYS A 88 6.48 -8.45 -21.16
N MET A 89 5.43 -9.26 -21.28
CA MET A 89 4.46 -9.49 -20.21
C MET A 89 5.08 -10.27 -19.04
N LEU A 90 5.90 -11.28 -19.32
CA LEU A 90 6.65 -12.01 -18.30
C LEU A 90 7.67 -11.11 -17.59
N ASP A 91 8.40 -10.27 -18.34
CA ASP A 91 9.37 -9.32 -17.77
C ASP A 91 8.67 -8.31 -16.84
N ALA A 92 7.51 -7.77 -17.25
CA ALA A 92 6.71 -6.87 -16.41
C ALA A 92 6.09 -7.56 -15.18
N GLN A 93 5.67 -8.82 -15.29
CA GLN A 93 5.21 -9.60 -14.14
C GLN A 93 6.35 -9.86 -13.14
N TRP A 94 7.56 -10.12 -13.63
CA TRP A 94 8.76 -10.27 -12.80
C TRP A 94 9.15 -8.95 -12.12
N GLU A 95 9.16 -7.82 -12.84
CA GLU A 95 9.35 -6.47 -12.27
C GLU A 95 8.44 -6.25 -11.06
N ALA A 96 7.14 -6.48 -11.26
CA ALA A 96 6.12 -6.21 -10.26
C ALA A 96 6.32 -7.08 -9.01
N LYS A 97 6.52 -8.40 -9.19
CA LYS A 97 6.79 -9.32 -8.08
C LYS A 97 8.08 -8.96 -7.35
N TRP A 98 9.15 -8.64 -8.08
CA TRP A 98 10.42 -8.28 -7.46
C TRP A 98 10.32 -7.00 -6.62
N ARG A 99 9.63 -5.96 -7.14
CA ARG A 99 9.40 -4.72 -6.38
C ARG A 99 8.53 -4.96 -5.14
N GLU A 100 7.49 -5.81 -5.24
CA GLU A 100 6.66 -6.19 -4.09
C GLU A 100 7.47 -6.94 -3.01
N GLU A 101 8.25 -7.95 -3.40
CA GLU A 101 9.11 -8.70 -2.49
C GLU A 101 10.19 -7.81 -1.85
N LYS A 102 10.79 -6.91 -2.64
CA LYS A 102 11.78 -5.93 -2.15
C LYS A 102 11.17 -4.95 -1.15
N LEU A 103 9.97 -4.45 -1.43
CA LEU A 103 9.20 -3.58 -0.53
C LEU A 103 8.87 -4.30 0.78
N ASN A 104 8.34 -5.52 0.72
CA ASN A 104 8.00 -6.29 1.92
C ASN A 104 9.25 -6.58 2.78
N LYS A 105 10.36 -6.99 2.16
CA LYS A 105 11.63 -7.21 2.87
C LYS A 105 12.13 -5.95 3.57
N MET A 106 12.16 -4.81 2.87
CA MET A 106 12.58 -3.55 3.48
C MET A 106 11.62 -3.10 4.59
N LEU A 107 10.32 -3.38 4.45
CA LEU A 107 9.33 -3.09 5.49
C LEU A 107 9.57 -3.94 6.75
N GLU A 108 9.83 -5.24 6.61
CA GLU A 108 10.21 -6.12 7.72
C GLU A 108 11.49 -5.64 8.40
N GLU A 109 12.53 -5.29 7.63
CA GLU A 109 13.79 -4.75 8.15
C GLU A 109 13.57 -3.45 8.96
N LYS A 110 12.66 -2.57 8.50
CA LYS A 110 12.31 -1.33 9.21
C LYS A 110 11.40 -1.55 10.41
N VAL A 111 10.56 -2.59 10.42
CA VAL A 111 9.61 -2.91 11.52
C VAL A 111 10.27 -3.72 12.64
N ARG A 112 11.22 -4.62 12.34
CA ARG A 112 11.99 -5.41 13.32
C ARG A 112 12.47 -4.63 14.57
N PRO A 113 13.12 -3.45 14.47
CA PRO A 113 13.56 -2.70 15.65
C PRO A 113 12.39 -2.19 16.51
N TYR A 114 11.20 -1.92 15.93
CA TYR A 114 10.04 -1.54 16.72
C TYR A 114 9.44 -2.72 17.49
N ILE A 115 9.53 -3.95 16.96
CA ILE A 115 9.06 -5.16 17.64
C ILE A 115 9.98 -5.49 18.82
N GLN A 116 11.31 -5.50 18.63
CA GLN A 116 12.27 -5.82 19.70
C GLN A 116 12.22 -4.84 20.89
N ASN A 117 11.77 -3.61 20.64
CA ASN A 117 11.56 -2.62 21.69
C ASN A 117 10.26 -2.83 22.47
N ILE A 118 9.26 -3.56 21.97
CA ILE A 118 8.01 -3.84 22.72
C ILE A 118 8.27 -4.78 23.89
N ASP A 119 9.12 -5.80 23.71
CA ASP A 119 9.46 -6.77 24.77
C ASP A 119 10.29 -6.16 25.91
N ASN A 120 10.87 -4.96 25.71
CA ASN A 120 11.68 -4.24 26.70
C ASN A 120 11.11 -2.89 27.13
N ALA A 121 10.02 -2.41 26.51
CA ALA A 121 9.39 -1.15 26.86
C ALA A 121 8.24 -1.38 27.83
N VAL A 122 8.39 -0.89 29.06
CA VAL A 122 7.26 -0.44 29.86
C VAL A 122 6.47 0.53 28.99
N LEU A 123 5.25 0.15 28.59
CA LEU A 123 4.38 0.98 27.77
C LEU A 123 4.28 2.36 28.42
N PRO A 124 4.69 3.46 27.74
CA PRO A 124 4.43 4.79 28.26
C PRO A 124 2.91 4.90 28.40
N GLN A 125 2.45 5.17 29.62
CA GLN A 125 1.02 5.33 29.88
C GLN A 125 0.46 6.36 28.89
N PRO A 126 -0.76 6.16 28.35
CA PRO A 126 -1.38 7.17 27.51
C PRO A 126 -1.33 8.49 28.26
N ILE A 127 -0.84 9.55 27.61
CA ILE A 127 -1.00 10.90 28.13
C ILE A 127 -2.50 11.19 28.03
N VAL A 128 -3.22 10.80 29.07
CA VAL A 128 -4.52 11.36 29.38
C VAL A 128 -4.23 12.84 29.55
N MET A 129 -4.65 13.64 28.58
CA MET A 129 -4.71 15.08 28.76
C MET A 129 -5.62 15.30 29.97
N GLU A 130 -5.04 15.72 31.10
CA GLU A 130 -5.82 16.24 32.22
C GLU A 130 -6.57 17.47 31.70
N SER A 131 -7.80 17.26 31.27
CA SER A 131 -8.73 18.33 30.93
C SER A 131 -8.97 19.14 32.22
N GLU A 132 -8.38 20.33 32.25
CA GLU A 132 -8.72 21.43 33.15
C GLU A 132 -8.56 21.14 34.64
N ARG A 133 -7.30 21.05 35.09
CA ARG A 133 -6.98 21.15 36.52
C ARG A 133 -6.59 22.58 36.89
N ASN A 134 -7.54 23.29 37.50
CA ASN A 134 -7.37 24.48 38.35
C ASN A 134 -6.40 25.58 37.84
N GLN A 135 -6.96 26.66 37.30
CA GLN A 135 -6.35 27.98 37.47
C GLN A 135 -7.07 28.74 38.58
N ASP A 136 -6.29 29.20 39.56
CA ASP A 136 -6.75 29.95 40.72
C ASP A 136 -7.47 31.26 40.35
N GLN A 137 -8.57 31.53 41.05
CA GLN A 137 -8.97 32.90 41.38
C GLN A 137 -9.31 32.99 42.87
N LYS A 138 -8.44 33.63 43.64
CA LYS A 138 -8.66 33.88 45.08
C LYS A 138 -8.48 35.36 45.46
N ILE A 139 -9.61 36.08 45.43
CA ILE A 139 -10.02 37.20 46.32
C ILE A 139 -9.16 38.50 46.25
N PRO A 140 -9.72 39.69 46.52
CA PRO A 140 -9.70 40.25 47.88
C PRO A 140 -11.03 40.86 48.35
N ASP A 141 -11.11 41.11 49.67
CA ASP A 141 -12.31 41.42 50.44
C ASP A 141 -12.92 42.83 50.20
N ALA A 142 -14.24 42.95 50.50
CA ALA A 142 -14.90 44.21 50.83
C ALA A 142 -15.58 44.11 52.21
N LYS A 143 -15.47 45.18 53.01
CA LYS A 143 -15.78 45.20 54.45
C LYS A 143 -17.30 45.27 54.78
N PRO A 144 -17.71 44.91 56.02
CA PRO A 144 -19.11 44.73 56.41
C PRO A 144 -19.83 46.04 56.76
N ILE A 145 -21.16 46.00 56.68
CA ILE A 145 -22.08 46.98 57.28
C ILE A 145 -23.14 46.19 58.08
N SER A 146 -23.57 46.76 59.20
CA SER A 146 -24.31 46.13 60.30
C SER A 146 -25.81 46.44 60.32
N GLU A 147 -26.55 45.74 61.18
CA GLU A 147 -27.93 46.04 61.67
C GLU A 147 -29.09 45.86 60.66
N THR A 148 -30.32 45.44 61.03
CA THR A 148 -30.91 44.76 62.21
C THR A 148 -32.21 44.01 61.76
N PRO A 149 -32.81 43.11 62.58
CA PRO A 149 -33.92 42.24 62.15
C PRO A 149 -35.32 42.71 62.61
N TRP A 150 -36.37 42.52 61.81
CA TRP A 150 -37.77 42.61 62.27
C TRP A 150 -38.75 41.70 61.48
N VAL A 151 -39.46 40.86 62.26
CA VAL A 151 -40.72 40.12 62.01
C VAL A 151 -40.75 39.11 60.85
#